data_AF-A0A1I7AGG0-F1
#
_entry.id   AF-A0A1I7AGG0-F1
#
_cell.length_a   1.000
_cell.length_b   1.000
_cell.length_c   1.000
_cell.angle_alpha   90.00
_cell.angle_beta   90.00
_cell.angle_gamma   90.00
#
_symmetry.space_group_name_H-M   'P 1'
#
loop_
_entity.id
_entity.type
_entity.pdbx_description
1 polymer ?
#
loop_
_entity_poly.entity_id
_entity_poly.type
_entity_poly.pdbx_seq_one_letter_code
_entity_poly.pdbx_strand_id
1 'polypeptide(L)'
;MKTIVCVILSVFYTFCFSQSSIQTRRDSIFQPRALYANLSAGVRVISSMTAYYESTLRTRGNSRTYLKAGLGYYAVFGRGGMHVIGNLGWYGGGVKHKIECGGGLDYFILGDLQGAIPLSASLGYRFQKPQKRFLFRTGFSYPEGVYIGAGYRF
;
A
#
# COMPACT_ATOMS: atom_id res chain seq x y z
N MET A 1 2.71 28.99 -18.18
CA MET A 1 2.96 27.88 -17.23
C MET A 1 2.36 28.06 -15.83
N LYS A 2 1.97 29.27 -15.38
CA LYS A 2 1.38 29.47 -14.04
C LYS A 2 -0.10 29.02 -13.92
N THR A 3 -0.84 29.01 -15.02
CA THR A 3 -2.28 28.70 -15.05
C THR A 3 -2.59 27.20 -14.95
N ILE A 4 -1.70 26.32 -15.43
CA ILE A 4 -1.88 24.86 -15.39
C ILE A 4 -1.71 24.32 -13.96
N VAL A 5 -0.85 24.96 -13.15
CA VAL A 5 -0.63 24.58 -11.74
C VAL A 5 -1.88 24.81 -10.88
N CYS A 6 -2.66 25.87 -11.16
CA CYS A 6 -3.90 26.15 -10.42
C CYS A 6 -5.03 25.16 -10.73
N VAL A 7 -5.10 24.61 -11.96
CA VAL A 7 -6.14 23.65 -12.34
C VAL A 7 -5.87 22.27 -11.74
N ILE A 8 -4.60 21.87 -11.61
CA ILE A 8 -4.23 20.61 -10.93
C ILE A 8 -4.49 20.72 -9.41
N LEU A 9 -4.29 21.90 -8.82
CA LEU A 9 -4.58 22.13 -7.40
C LEU A 9 -6.08 22.17 -7.08
N SER A 10 -6.94 22.63 -8.00
CA SER A 10 -8.40 22.71 -7.75
C SER A 10 -9.09 21.35 -7.84
N VAL A 11 -8.62 20.42 -8.70
CA VAL A 11 -9.17 19.06 -8.82
C VAL A 11 -8.91 18.21 -7.56
N PHE A 12 -7.89 18.55 -6.76
CA PHE A 12 -7.63 17.88 -5.48
C PHE A 12 -8.58 18.29 -4.35
N TYR A 13 -9.19 19.48 -4.42
CA TYR A 13 -10.06 19.97 -3.34
C TYR A 13 -11.43 19.28 -3.30
N THR A 14 -11.90 18.72 -4.42
CA THR A 14 -13.30 18.26 -4.54
C THR A 14 -13.55 16.84 -4.00
N PHE A 15 -12.50 16.08 -3.64
CA PHE A 15 -12.65 14.73 -3.09
C PHE A 15 -12.80 14.66 -1.55
N CYS A 16 -12.87 15.78 -0.85
CA CYS A 16 -12.89 15.81 0.62
C CYS A 16 -14.27 15.75 1.29
N PHE A 17 -15.36 15.50 0.56
CA PHE A 17 -16.65 15.19 1.19
C PHE A 17 -16.78 13.69 1.50
N SER A 18 -16.01 13.20 2.48
CA SER A 18 -16.26 11.90 3.09
C SER A 18 -17.28 12.06 4.21
N GLN A 19 -18.52 11.60 3.97
CA GLN A 19 -19.59 11.53 4.96
C GLN A 19 -19.09 10.90 6.28
N SER A 20 -19.15 11.66 7.37
CA SER A 20 -18.98 11.14 8.72
C SER A 20 -20.27 10.46 9.15
N SER A 21 -20.41 9.17 8.87
CA SER A 21 -21.38 8.34 9.61
C SER A 21 -20.84 8.15 11.03
N ILE A 22 -21.48 8.83 11.97
CA ILE A 22 -21.34 8.56 13.41
C ILE A 22 -21.94 7.17 13.63
N GLN A 23 -21.10 6.14 13.53
CA GLN A 23 -21.46 4.78 13.86
C GLN A 23 -20.83 4.44 15.20
N THR A 24 -21.70 4.30 16.19
CA THR A 24 -21.46 4.00 17.60
C THR A 24 -20.27 3.06 17.77
N ARG A 25 -19.21 3.60 18.39
CA ARG A 25 -17.91 2.97 18.63
C ARG A 25 -18.06 1.86 19.67
N ARG A 26 -18.53 0.69 19.23
CA ARG A 26 -18.36 -0.57 19.97
C ARG A 26 -16.90 -0.98 19.76
N ASP A 27 -16.12 -1.07 20.84
CA ASP A 27 -14.68 -1.36 20.83
C ASP A 27 -14.37 -2.62 20.01
N SER A 28 -14.06 -2.43 18.72
CA SER A 28 -13.55 -3.51 17.88
C SER A 28 -12.13 -3.79 18.32
N ILE A 29 -11.84 -5.04 18.68
CA ILE A 29 -10.49 -5.53 18.99
C ILE A 29 -9.52 -5.03 17.92
N PHE A 30 -8.70 -4.05 18.28
CA PHE A 30 -7.76 -3.41 17.38
C PHE A 30 -6.61 -4.39 17.12
N GLN A 31 -6.43 -4.73 15.84
CA GLN A 31 -5.33 -5.58 15.39
C GLN A 31 -4.19 -4.70 14.86
N PRO A 32 -3.09 -4.52 15.61
CA PRO A 32 -2.01 -3.62 15.23
C PRO A 32 -1.19 -4.14 14.06
N ARG A 33 -1.20 -5.45 13.81
CA ARG A 33 -0.30 -6.12 12.86
C ARG A 33 -1.05 -6.78 11.73
N ALA A 34 -0.37 -6.93 10.60
CA ALA A 34 -0.88 -7.67 9.45
C ALA A 34 0.23 -8.41 8.72
N LEU A 35 -0.13 -9.55 8.14
CA LEU A 35 0.66 -10.30 7.18
C LEU A 35 -0.15 -10.43 5.90
N TYR A 36 0.44 -10.13 4.75
CA TYR A 36 -0.24 -10.25 3.46
C TYR A 36 0.76 -10.51 2.34
N ALA A 37 0.28 -11.09 1.26
CA ALA A 37 1.05 -11.27 0.03
C ALA A 37 0.41 -10.43 -1.08
N ASN A 38 1.25 -9.78 -1.87
CA ASN A 38 0.86 -9.08 -3.08
C ASN A 38 1.39 -9.83 -4.29
N LEU A 39 0.54 -9.95 -5.31
CA LEU A 39 0.90 -10.32 -6.67
C LEU A 39 0.75 -9.07 -7.52
N SER A 40 1.81 -8.70 -8.22
CA SER A 40 1.87 -7.48 -9.00
C SER A 40 2.28 -7.77 -10.44
N ALA A 41 1.79 -6.96 -11.36
CA ALA A 41 2.20 -6.97 -12.76
C ALA A 41 2.37 -5.52 -13.24
N GLY A 42 3.49 -5.23 -13.88
CA GLY A 42 3.90 -3.87 -14.16
C GLY A 42 4.75 -3.69 -15.41
N VAL A 43 5.03 -2.42 -15.71
CA VAL A 43 5.78 -2.01 -16.91
C VAL A 43 7.28 -2.28 -16.76
N ARG A 44 7.84 -2.06 -15.56
CA ARG A 44 9.26 -2.30 -15.27
C ARG A 44 9.52 -3.72 -14.76
N VAL A 45 8.55 -4.27 -14.02
CA VAL A 45 8.57 -5.65 -13.51
C VAL A 45 7.35 -6.36 -14.09
N ILE A 46 7.54 -7.40 -14.90
CA ILE A 46 6.42 -8.10 -15.57
C ILE A 46 5.52 -8.74 -14.52
N SER A 47 6.12 -9.38 -13.54
CA SER A 47 5.42 -9.95 -12.40
C SER A 47 6.28 -9.92 -11.14
N SER A 48 5.70 -9.52 -10.01
CA SER A 48 6.31 -9.73 -8.70
C SER A 48 5.37 -10.42 -7.73
N MET A 49 5.95 -11.14 -6.78
CA MET A 49 5.26 -11.68 -5.63
C MET A 49 5.99 -11.25 -4.38
N THR A 50 5.32 -10.53 -3.50
CA THR A 50 5.95 -9.92 -2.32
C THR A 50 5.12 -10.20 -1.08
N ALA A 51 5.72 -10.87 -0.10
CA ALA A 51 5.13 -11.06 1.22
C ALA A 51 5.52 -9.89 2.12
N TYR A 52 4.57 -9.38 2.90
CA TYR A 52 4.74 -8.22 3.74
C TYR A 52 4.28 -8.49 5.17
N TYR A 53 5.05 -7.95 6.11
CA TYR A 53 4.66 -7.72 7.48
C TYR A 53 4.43 -6.22 7.69
N GLU A 54 3.27 -5.87 8.23
CA GLU A 54 2.88 -4.50 8.52
C GLU A 54 2.61 -4.31 10.01
N SER A 55 3.14 -3.22 10.56
CA SER A 55 2.91 -2.77 11.93
C SER A 55 2.29 -1.37 11.92
N THR A 56 1.17 -1.21 12.61
CA THR A 56 0.53 0.10 12.78
C THR A 56 1.30 0.91 13.82
N LEU A 57 1.81 2.07 13.42
CA LEU A 57 2.57 2.97 14.29
C LEU A 57 1.66 3.96 15.03
N ARG A 58 0.71 4.54 14.30
CA ARG A 58 -0.17 5.58 14.85
C ARG A 58 -1.59 5.42 14.33
N THR A 59 -2.56 5.63 15.22
CA THR A 59 -3.98 5.65 14.88
C THR A 59 -4.57 7.01 15.27
N ARG A 60 -5.25 7.67 14.32
CA ARG A 60 -5.98 8.93 14.54
C ARG A 60 -7.35 8.83 13.87
N GLY A 61 -8.39 8.60 14.67
CA GLY A 61 -9.74 8.35 14.15
C GLY A 61 -9.77 7.13 13.24
N ASN A 62 -10.24 7.31 12.00
CA ASN A 62 -10.27 6.22 11.01
C ASN A 62 -9.01 6.13 10.13
N SER A 63 -8.05 7.03 10.36
CA SER A 63 -6.78 7.12 9.65
C SER A 63 -5.65 6.52 10.46
N ARG A 64 -4.71 5.87 9.79
CA ARG A 64 -3.60 5.15 10.43
C ARG A 64 -2.33 5.31 9.63
N THR A 65 -1.22 5.39 10.34
CA THR A 65 0.13 5.35 9.79
C THR A 65 0.75 4.01 10.14
N TYR A 66 1.43 3.40 9.19
CA TYR A 66 1.99 2.06 9.32
C TYR A 66 3.41 2.01 8.75
N LEU A 67 4.16 1.04 9.25
CA LEU A 67 5.43 0.61 8.69
C LEU A 67 5.24 -0.79 8.13
N LYS A 68 5.70 -1.03 6.90
CA LYS A 68 5.72 -2.36 6.29
C LYS A 68 7.13 -2.73 5.86
N ALA A 69 7.47 -3.99 6.08
CA ALA A 69 8.66 -4.62 5.53
C ALA A 69 8.20 -5.83 4.71
N GLY A 70 8.84 -6.07 3.58
CA GLY A 70 8.49 -7.18 2.70
C GLY A 70 9.70 -7.81 2.04
N LEU A 71 9.52 -9.06 1.65
CA LEU A 71 10.47 -9.85 0.88
C LEU A 71 9.72 -10.42 -0.31
N GLY A 72 10.29 -10.25 -1.48
CA GLY A 72 9.63 -10.63 -2.72
C GLY A 72 10.58 -11.17 -3.77
N TYR A 73 9.97 -11.73 -4.80
CA TYR A 73 10.62 -12.15 -6.03
C TYR A 73 10.01 -11.39 -7.20
N TYR A 74 10.86 -10.93 -8.12
CA TYR A 74 10.45 -10.26 -9.34
C TYR A 74 10.92 -11.05 -10.57
N ALA A 75 10.18 -10.94 -11.66
CA ALA A 75 10.55 -11.48 -12.96
C ALA A 75 10.43 -10.42 -14.07
N VAL A 76 11.44 -10.38 -14.94
CA VAL A 76 11.56 -9.49 -16.10
C VAL A 76 12.12 -10.28 -17.28
N PHE A 77 11.32 -10.57 -18.30
CA PHE A 77 11.71 -11.16 -19.59
C PHE A 77 12.80 -12.26 -19.49
N GLY A 78 12.54 -13.32 -18.73
CA GLY A 78 13.48 -14.45 -18.56
C GLY A 78 14.59 -14.22 -17.52
N ARG A 79 14.60 -13.06 -16.86
CA ARG A 79 15.43 -12.71 -15.71
C ARG A 79 14.55 -12.54 -14.49
N GLY A 80 15.16 -12.53 -13.32
CA GLY A 80 14.45 -12.37 -12.07
C GLY A 80 15.39 -12.35 -10.89
N GLY A 81 14.84 -12.01 -9.74
CA GLY A 81 15.64 -11.84 -8.55
C GLY A 81 14.82 -11.62 -7.31
N MET A 82 15.53 -11.46 -6.21
CA MET A 82 14.92 -11.22 -4.90
C MET A 82 15.12 -9.78 -4.51
N HIS A 83 14.11 -9.22 -3.86
CA HIS A 83 14.15 -7.88 -3.32
C HIS A 83 13.55 -7.81 -1.92
N VAL A 84 14.00 -6.82 -1.18
CA VAL A 84 13.45 -6.46 0.14
C VAL A 84 12.99 -5.03 0.09
N ILE A 85 11.81 -4.80 0.65
CA ILE A 85 11.12 -3.53 0.57
C ILE A 85 10.74 -3.05 1.97
N GLY A 86 10.98 -1.78 2.24
CA GLY A 86 10.61 -1.13 3.50
C GLY A 86 9.89 0.17 3.21
N ASN A 87 8.61 0.26 3.59
CA ASN A 87 7.81 1.47 3.33
C ASN A 87 7.12 1.97 4.59
N LEU A 88 7.00 3.29 4.66
CA LEU A 88 6.11 3.98 5.57
C LEU A 88 4.88 4.43 4.78
N GLY A 89 3.71 4.21 5.36
CA GLY A 89 2.46 4.49 4.67
C GLY A 89 1.38 5.02 5.59
N TRP A 90 0.33 5.50 4.94
CA TRP A 90 -0.88 5.99 5.56
C TRP A 90 -2.07 5.32 4.90
N TYR A 91 -3.10 4.98 5.68
CA TYR A 91 -4.39 4.63 5.14
C TYR A 91 -5.52 5.26 5.94
N GLY A 92 -6.55 5.73 5.25
CA GLY A 92 -7.73 6.37 5.83
C GLY A 92 -8.92 6.21 4.90
N GLY A 93 -10.13 6.44 5.41
CA GLY A 93 -11.35 6.31 4.61
C GLY A 93 -12.55 5.95 5.46
N GLY A 94 -13.44 5.11 4.91
CA GLY A 94 -14.62 4.59 5.59
C GLY A 94 -14.31 3.37 6.47
N VAL A 95 -15.37 2.81 7.07
CA VAL A 95 -15.25 1.70 8.04
C VAL A 95 -14.65 0.44 7.40
N LYS A 96 -15.09 0.10 6.18
CA LYS A 96 -14.62 -1.07 5.42
C LYS A 96 -13.66 -0.73 4.28
N HIS A 97 -13.86 0.43 3.66
CA HIS A 97 -13.23 0.86 2.42
C HIS A 97 -12.22 1.95 2.76
N LYS A 98 -10.93 1.71 2.50
CA LYS A 98 -9.85 2.65 2.84
C LYS A 98 -8.99 2.90 1.63
N ILE A 99 -8.49 4.12 1.50
CA ILE A 99 -7.46 4.49 0.55
C ILE A 99 -6.13 4.39 1.30
N GLU A 100 -5.12 3.83 0.65
CA GLU A 100 -3.78 3.70 1.19
C GLU A 100 -2.76 4.33 0.26
N CYS A 101 -1.79 5.01 0.85
CA CYS A 101 -0.61 5.49 0.15
C CYS A 101 0.64 5.22 0.99
N GLY A 102 1.80 5.21 0.37
CA GLY A 102 3.05 5.04 1.10
C GLY A 102 4.26 5.16 0.20
N GLY A 103 5.40 5.44 0.82
CA GLY A 103 6.69 5.58 0.17
C GLY A 103 7.77 4.90 0.99
N GLY A 104 8.84 4.49 0.34
CA GLY A 104 9.89 3.71 0.96
C GLY A 104 11.04 3.41 0.05
N LEU A 105 11.81 2.39 0.45
CA LEU A 105 12.97 1.92 -0.25
C LEU A 105 12.78 0.46 -0.67
N ASP A 106 13.24 0.13 -1.86
CA ASP A 106 13.22 -1.22 -2.41
C ASP A 106 14.65 -1.60 -2.83
N TYR A 107 15.19 -2.66 -2.25
CA TYR A 107 16.56 -3.09 -2.46
C TYR A 107 16.61 -4.48 -3.07
N PHE A 108 17.15 -4.56 -4.28
CA PHE A 108 17.35 -5.81 -5.01
C PHE A 108 18.61 -6.51 -4.49
N ILE A 109 18.41 -7.59 -3.72
CA ILE A 109 19.52 -8.35 -3.11
C ILE A 109 20.14 -9.30 -4.14
N LEU A 110 19.32 -9.86 -5.02
CA LEU A 110 19.74 -10.82 -6.04
C LEU A 110 19.10 -10.48 -7.38
N GLY A 111 19.77 -10.87 -8.46
CA GLY A 111 19.29 -10.71 -9.82
C GLY A 111 19.79 -9.45 -10.52
N ASP A 112 19.19 -9.18 -11.67
CA ASP A 112 19.65 -8.24 -12.67
C ASP A 112 19.30 -6.77 -12.40
N LEU A 113 18.44 -6.50 -11.41
CA LEU A 113 18.09 -5.15 -10.96
C LEU A 113 18.95 -4.65 -9.78
N GLN A 114 20.03 -5.35 -9.42
CA GLN A 114 21.00 -4.85 -8.43
C GLN A 114 21.54 -3.47 -8.84
N GLY A 115 21.55 -2.52 -7.90
CA GLY A 115 21.98 -1.14 -8.14
C GLY A 115 20.94 -0.22 -8.80
N ALA A 116 19.72 -0.71 -9.05
CA ALA A 116 18.62 0.16 -9.46
C ALA A 116 18.27 1.19 -8.36
N ILE A 117 17.65 2.30 -8.78
CA ILE A 117 17.16 3.35 -7.86
C ILE A 117 16.24 2.70 -6.80
N PRO A 118 16.61 2.76 -5.51
CA PRO A 118 15.94 1.99 -4.48
C PRO A 118 14.73 2.76 -3.95
N LEU A 119 13.84 3.22 -4.82
CA LEU A 119 12.64 3.97 -4.44
C LEU A 119 11.40 3.12 -4.63
N SER A 120 10.57 3.10 -3.60
CA SER A 120 9.22 2.56 -3.66
C SER A 120 8.18 3.63 -3.37
N ALA A 121 7.11 3.61 -4.14
CA ALA A 121 5.91 4.39 -3.87
C ALA A 121 4.69 3.50 -4.15
N SER A 122 3.62 3.69 -3.39
CA SER A 122 2.39 2.92 -3.56
C SER A 122 1.17 3.79 -3.30
N LEU A 123 0.13 3.59 -4.09
CA LEU A 123 -1.20 4.16 -3.93
C LEU A 123 -2.21 3.06 -4.22
N GLY A 124 -3.21 2.91 -3.38
CA GLY A 124 -4.18 1.85 -3.57
C GLY A 124 -5.40 1.95 -2.68
N TYR A 125 -6.17 0.89 -2.77
CA TYR A 125 -7.40 0.66 -2.07
C TYR A 125 -7.23 -0.58 -1.17
N ARG A 126 -7.75 -0.46 0.04
CA ARG A 126 -7.74 -1.48 1.07
C ARG A 126 -9.17 -1.76 1.52
N PHE A 127 -9.59 -3.01 1.38
CA PHE A 127 -10.82 -3.51 1.97
C PHE A 127 -10.54 -4.27 3.25
N GLN A 128 -11.15 -3.82 4.34
CA GLN A 128 -10.91 -4.39 5.67
C GLN A 128 -12.13 -4.20 6.58
N LYS A 129 -12.76 -5.30 7.01
CA LYS A 129 -13.88 -5.23 7.97
C LYS A 129 -13.34 -5.09 9.41
N PRO A 130 -13.87 -4.21 10.28
CA PRO A 130 -13.32 -3.94 11.61
C PRO A 130 -13.17 -5.15 12.55
N GLN A 131 -14.08 -6.13 12.44
CA GLN A 131 -14.14 -7.31 13.30
C GLN A 131 -13.60 -8.58 12.63
N LYS A 132 -13.20 -8.48 11.36
CA LYS A 132 -12.67 -9.63 10.62
C LYS A 132 -11.19 -9.42 10.39
N ARG A 133 -10.48 -10.54 10.38
CA ARG A 133 -9.04 -10.57 10.22
C ARG A 133 -8.61 -10.48 8.75
N PHE A 134 -9.53 -10.70 7.82
CA PHE A 134 -9.27 -10.65 6.39
C PHE A 134 -8.92 -9.23 5.91
N LEU A 135 -7.89 -9.15 5.09
CA LEU A 135 -7.38 -7.95 4.45
C LEU A 135 -7.31 -8.20 2.93
N PHE A 136 -7.90 -7.31 2.15
CA PHE A 136 -7.73 -7.28 0.69
C PHE A 136 -7.18 -5.92 0.27
N ARG A 137 -6.30 -5.93 -0.72
CA ARG A 137 -5.61 -4.74 -1.22
C ARG A 137 -5.51 -4.80 -2.74
N THR A 138 -5.60 -3.64 -3.37
CA THR A 138 -5.26 -3.49 -4.78
C THR A 138 -4.83 -2.06 -5.05
N GLY A 139 -3.97 -1.83 -6.03
CA GLY A 139 -3.57 -0.49 -6.39
C GLY A 139 -2.41 -0.49 -7.36
N PHE A 140 -1.66 0.61 -7.35
CA PHE A 140 -0.47 0.81 -8.12
C PHE A 140 0.72 1.04 -7.18
N SER A 141 1.83 0.40 -7.50
CA SER A 141 3.10 0.57 -6.82
C SER A 141 4.21 0.76 -7.84
N TYR A 142 5.24 1.50 -7.47
CA TYR A 142 6.51 1.56 -8.17
C TYR A 142 7.55 0.83 -7.32
N PRO A 143 8.37 -0.08 -7.87
CA PRO A 143 8.46 -0.47 -9.29
C PRO A 143 7.46 -1.58 -9.75
N GLU A 144 6.66 -2.14 -8.84
CA GLU A 144 5.87 -3.37 -9.05
C GLU A 144 4.68 -3.27 -10.05
N GLY A 145 4.18 -2.07 -10.36
CA GLY A 145 3.01 -1.86 -11.21
C GLY A 145 1.67 -2.04 -10.49
N VAL A 146 0.68 -2.61 -11.17
CA VAL A 146 -0.63 -2.92 -10.57
C VAL A 146 -0.48 -4.10 -9.65
N TYR A 147 -1.04 -4.04 -8.45
CA TYR A 147 -1.03 -5.16 -7.52
C TYR A 147 -2.44 -5.54 -7.06
N ILE A 148 -2.57 -6.82 -6.74
CA ILE A 148 -3.65 -7.38 -5.93
C ILE A 148 -3.02 -8.11 -4.75
N GLY A 149 -3.64 -8.04 -3.59
CA GLY A 149 -3.09 -8.61 -2.38
C GLY A 149 -4.16 -9.08 -1.42
N ALA A 150 -3.82 -10.15 -0.70
CA ALA A 150 -4.69 -10.72 0.31
C ALA A 150 -3.86 -11.10 1.53
N GLY A 151 -4.49 -11.04 2.71
CA GLY A 151 -3.84 -11.44 3.94
C GLY A 151 -4.71 -11.34 5.17
N TYR A 152 -4.04 -11.25 6.29
CA TYR A 152 -4.60 -11.47 7.60
C TYR A 152 -4.02 -10.50 8.64
N ARG A 153 -4.89 -10.02 9.53
CA ARG A 153 -4.57 -9.13 10.64
C ARG A 153 -4.65 -9.85 11.98
N PHE A 154 -3.78 -9.47 12.90
CA PHE A 154 -3.74 -9.99 14.26
C PHE A 154 -3.38 -8.90 15.26
#